data_AF-A0A804QYA2-F1
#
_entry.id   AF-A0A804QYA2-F1
#
_cell.length_a   1.000
_cell.length_b   1.000
_cell.length_c   1.000
_cell.angle_alpha   90.00
_cell.angle_beta   90.00
_cell.angle_gamma   90.00
#
_symmetry.space_group_name_H-M   'P 1'
#
loop_
_entity.id
_entity.type
_entity.pdbx_description
1 polymer ?
#
loop_
_entity_poly.entity_id
_entity_poly.type
_entity_poly.pdbx_seq_one_letter_code
_entity_poly.pdbx_strand_id
1 'polypeptide(L)'
;MRGDEAKRVCPGINLVQVPVARGKANLNLYRSAGVEVVAILASKGKCERASIDEVYLDLTDAAKEMLLQAPLDSPEGIFMEA
;
A
#
# COMPACT_ATOMS: atom_id res chain seq x y z
N MET A 1 -22.16 4.88 -6.80
CA MET A 1 -23.04 4.05 -5.97
C MET A 1 -23.40 4.84 -4.72
N ARG A 2 -24.70 4.98 -4.42
CA ARG A 2 -25.17 5.60 -3.17
C ARG A 2 -25.27 4.55 -2.06
N GLY A 3 -25.19 4.98 -0.80
CA GLY A 3 -25.29 4.06 0.35
C GLY A 3 -26.57 3.22 0.34
N ASP A 4 -27.70 3.81 -0.03
CA ASP A 4 -29.00 3.11 -0.08
C ASP A 4 -29.12 2.16 -1.28
N GLU A 5 -28.39 2.43 -2.37
CA GLU A 5 -28.25 1.46 -3.47
C GLU A 5 -27.42 0.26 -3.01
N ALA A 6 -26.31 0.50 -2.31
CA ALA A 6 -25.46 -0.56 -1.78
C ALA A 6 -26.22 -1.46 -0.80
N LYS A 7 -27.01 -0.89 0.11
CA LYS A 7 -27.83 -1.65 1.07
C LYS A 7 -28.91 -2.52 0.42
N ARG A 8 -29.43 -2.13 -0.76
CA ARG A 8 -30.39 -2.97 -1.49
C ARG A 8 -29.75 -4.24 -2.03
N VAL A 9 -28.48 -4.17 -2.43
CA VAL A 9 -27.72 -5.32 -2.93
C VAL A 9 -27.14 -6.15 -1.78
N CYS A 10 -26.66 -5.49 -0.73
CA CYS A 10 -26.10 -6.13 0.46
C CYS A 10 -26.69 -5.49 1.73
N PRO A 11 -27.82 -6.01 2.25
CA PRO A 11 -28.49 -5.42 3.42
C PRO A 11 -27.64 -5.38 4.69
N GLY A 12 -26.67 -6.29 4.83
CA GLY A 12 -25.75 -6.36 5.96
C GLY A 12 -24.50 -5.49 5.84
N ILE A 13 -24.36 -4.66 4.80
CA ILE A 13 -23.15 -3.85 4.61
C ILE A 13 -23.02 -2.78 5.71
N ASN A 14 -21.84 -2.71 6.32
CA ASN A 14 -21.49 -1.63 7.23
C ASN A 14 -20.99 -0.42 6.43
N LEU A 15 -21.75 0.67 6.46
CA LEU A 15 -21.37 1.93 5.84
C LEU A 15 -20.74 2.85 6.89
N VAL A 16 -19.52 3.31 6.63
CA VAL A 16 -18.83 4.32 7.44
C VAL A 16 -18.84 5.66 6.72
N GLN A 17 -19.14 6.73 7.46
CA GLN A 17 -19.19 8.08 6.89
C GLN A 17 -17.85 8.79 7.07
N VAL A 18 -17.35 9.37 5.98
CA VAL A 18 -16.19 10.27 6.01
C VAL A 18 -16.46 11.45 6.95
N PRO A 19 -15.53 11.79 7.86
CA PRO A 19 -15.70 12.95 8.74
C PRO A 19 -15.99 14.23 7.96
N VAL A 20 -16.76 15.15 8.54
CA VAL A 20 -17.10 16.44 7.92
C VAL A 20 -16.48 17.58 8.72
N ALA A 21 -15.85 18.52 8.03
CA ALA A 21 -15.33 19.75 8.63
C ALA A 21 -15.77 20.95 7.77
N ARG A 22 -16.32 21.98 8.41
CA ARG A 22 -16.81 23.20 7.73
C ARG A 22 -17.79 22.89 6.57
N GLY A 23 -18.67 21.91 6.78
CA GLY A 23 -19.68 21.48 5.81
C GLY A 23 -19.14 20.72 4.59
N LYS A 24 -17.87 20.31 4.58
CA LYS A 24 -17.25 19.54 3.49
C LYS A 24 -16.56 18.28 4.02
N ALA A 25 -16.40 17.28 3.16
CA ALA A 25 -15.69 16.06 3.51
C ALA A 25 -14.25 16.36 3.96
N ASN A 26 -13.84 15.76 5.06
CA ASN A 26 -12.51 15.87 5.64
C ASN A 26 -11.77 14.54 5.48
N LEU A 27 -10.80 14.52 4.57
CA LEU A 27 -10.00 13.33 4.26
C LEU A 27 -8.70 13.23 5.07
N ASN A 28 -8.49 14.11 6.06
CA ASN A 28 -7.21 14.17 6.79
C ASN A 28 -6.90 12.89 7.54
N LEU A 29 -7.91 12.18 8.06
CA LEU A 29 -7.72 10.87 8.69
C LEU A 29 -6.98 9.90 7.76
N TYR A 30 -7.46 9.75 6.52
CA TYR A 30 -6.88 8.85 5.53
C TYR A 30 -5.54 9.36 5.00
N ARG A 31 -5.38 10.68 4.86
CA ARG A 31 -4.10 11.27 4.44
C ARG A 31 -3.01 11.03 5.48
N SER A 32 -3.32 11.22 6.77
CA SER A 32 -2.37 10.96 7.87
C SER A 32 -1.98 9.50 7.92
N ALA A 33 -2.96 8.58 7.84
CA ALA A 33 -2.68 7.14 7.78
C ALA A 33 -1.78 6.77 6.58
N GLY A 34 -2.06 7.34 5.40
CA GLY A 34 -1.20 7.15 4.23
C GLY A 34 0.22 7.65 4.46
N VAL A 35 0.41 8.81 5.10
CA VAL A 35 1.75 9.34 5.44
C VAL A 35 2.52 8.40 6.36
N GLU A 36 1.87 7.77 7.34
CA GLU A 36 2.51 6.78 8.23
C GLU A 36 3.04 5.58 7.45
N VAL A 37 2.27 5.06 6.49
CA VAL A 37 2.71 3.96 5.62
C VAL A 37 3.86 4.38 4.71
N VAL A 38 3.77 5.57 4.09
CA VAL A 38 4.85 6.09 3.24
C VAL A 38 6.14 6.27 4.04
N ALA A 39 6.08 6.69 5.30
CA ALA A 39 7.28 6.83 6.14
C ALA A 39 8.01 5.49 6.34
N ILE A 40 7.26 4.38 6.46
CA ILE A 40 7.84 3.04 6.55
C ILE A 40 8.47 2.63 5.21
N LEU A 41 7.76 2.81 4.09
CA LEU A 41 8.25 2.41 2.77
C LEU A 41 9.47 3.24 2.33
N ALA A 42 9.47 4.54 2.61
CA ALA A 42 10.59 5.43 2.33
C ALA A 42 11.86 5.08 3.12
N SER A 43 11.76 4.32 4.21
CA SER A 43 12.92 3.79 4.93
C SER A 43 13.63 2.64 4.20
N LYS A 44 13.01 2.07 3.15
CA LYS A 44 13.50 0.89 2.43
C LYS A 44 14.18 1.19 1.09
N GLY A 45 14.06 2.42 0.60
CA GLY A 45 14.63 2.80 -0.69
C GLY A 45 14.07 4.12 -1.20
N LYS A 46 14.43 4.48 -2.43
CA LYS A 46 13.88 5.68 -3.08
C LYS A 46 12.39 5.45 -3.32
N CYS A 47 11.57 6.22 -2.64
CA CYS A 47 10.12 6.09 -2.63
C CYS A 47 9.48 7.36 -3.19
N GLU A 48 8.55 7.19 -4.13
CA GLU A 48 7.74 8.28 -4.70
C GLU A 48 6.27 8.03 -4.38
N ARG A 49 5.59 9.01 -3.78
CA ARG A 49 4.16 8.89 -3.48
C ARG A 49 3.33 9.12 -4.74
N ALA A 50 2.58 8.10 -5.16
CA ALA A 50 1.72 8.13 -6.34
C ALA A 50 0.27 8.54 -6.01
N SER A 51 -0.24 8.11 -4.84
CA SER A 51 -1.60 8.43 -4.39
C SER A 51 -1.68 8.55 -2.85
N ILE A 52 -2.89 8.56 -2.27
CA ILE A 52 -3.04 8.51 -0.80
C ILE A 52 -2.53 7.18 -0.23
N ASP A 53 -2.78 6.08 -0.92
CA ASP A 53 -2.55 4.69 -0.50
C ASP A 53 -1.56 3.94 -1.40
N GLU A 54 -0.90 4.64 -2.33
CA GLU A 54 0.01 4.04 -3.32
C GLU A 54 1.34 4.81 -3.42
N VAL A 55 2.44 4.05 -3.61
CA VAL A 55 3.78 4.57 -3.88
C VAL A 55 4.50 3.73 -4.94
N TYR A 56 5.45 4.34 -5.63
CA TYR A 56 6.51 3.63 -6.35
C TYR A 56 7.74 3.49 -5.44
N LEU A 57 8.36 2.32 -5.41
CA LEU A 57 9.59 2.04 -4.65
C LEU A 57 10.66 1.48 -5.59
N ASP A 58 11.79 2.18 -5.71
CA ASP A 58 12.93 1.71 -6.50
C ASP A 58 13.71 0.67 -5.68
N LEU A 59 13.60 -0.59 -6.08
CA LEU A 59 14.26 -1.72 -5.46
C LEU A 59 15.61 -2.06 -6.09
N THR A 60 16.10 -1.28 -7.05
CA THR A 60 17.32 -1.60 -7.82
C THR A 60 18.51 -1.90 -6.92
N ASP A 61 18.75 -1.06 -5.91
CA ASP A 61 19.89 -1.23 -5.01
C ASP A 61 19.70 -2.41 -4.06
N ALA A 62 18.49 -2.59 -3.52
CA ALA A 62 18.14 -3.73 -2.66
C ALA A 62 18.27 -5.08 -3.40
N ALA A 63 17.84 -5.13 -4.66
CA ALA A 63 17.96 -6.31 -5.50
C ALA A 63 19.44 -6.65 -5.80
N LYS A 64 20.27 -5.64 -6.07
CA LYS A 64 21.73 -5.85 -6.25
C LYS A 64 22.38 -6.39 -4.98
N GLU A 65 22.04 -5.83 -3.81
CA GLU A 65 22.56 -6.31 -2.53
C GLU A 65 22.16 -7.76 -2.25
N MET A 66 20.90 -8.11 -2.49
CA MET A 66 20.41 -9.48 -2.35
C MET A 66 21.16 -10.46 -3.27
N LEU A 67 21.39 -10.09 -4.53
CA LEU A 67 22.13 -10.94 -5.47
C LEU A 67 23.60 -11.13 -5.07
N LEU A 68 24.23 -10.14 -4.43
CA LEU A 68 25.59 -10.27 -3.90
C LEU A 68 25.65 -11.20 -2.68
N GLN A 69 24.60 -11.22 -1.85
CA GLN A 69 24.52 -12.07 -0.66
C GLN A 69 24.11 -13.51 -0.99
N ALA A 70 23.26 -13.70 -2.01
CA ALA A 70 22.80 -15.00 -2.47
C ALA A 70 22.90 -15.08 -4.00
N PRO A 71 24.08 -15.41 -4.54
CA PRO A 71 24.25 -15.61 -5.97
C PRO A 71 23.29 -16.71 -6.47
N LEU A 72 22.63 -16.48 -7.61
CA LEU A 72 21.68 -17.42 -8.22
C LEU A 72 22.33 -18.77 -8.57
N ASP A 73 23.65 -18.80 -8.73
CA ASP A 73 24.44 -20.01 -8.99
C ASP A 73 24.85 -20.76 -7.70
N SER A 74 24.32 -20.37 -6.54
CA SER A 74 24.48 -21.19 -5.33
C SER A 74 23.81 -22.55 -5.55
N PRO A 75 24.49 -23.69 -5.30
CA PRO A 75 23.97 -25.03 -5.60
C PRO A 75 22.66 -25.43 -4.91
N GLU A 76 22.06 -24.56 -4.09
CA GLU A 76 20.99 -24.88 -3.15
C GLU A 76 19.58 -24.47 -3.64
N GLY A 77 19.44 -23.74 -4.76
CA GLY A 77 18.17 -23.10 -5.13
C GLY A 77 17.32 -23.71 -6.26
N ILE A 78 17.82 -24.69 -7.03
CA ILE A 78 17.17 -25.11 -8.30
C ILE A 78 16.02 -26.13 -8.08
N PHE A 79 15.74 -26.57 -6.85
CA PHE A 79 14.80 -27.68 -6.58
C PHE A 79 13.66 -27.43 -5.57
N MET A 80 13.11 -26.21 -5.49
CA MET A 80 11.82 -25.98 -4.81
C MET A 80 11.05 -24.91 -5.62
N GLU A 81 9.90 -25.10 -6.25
CA GLU A 81 8.87 -26.13 -6.32
C GLU A 81 8.29 -26.10 -7.76
N ALA A 82 7.84 -27.26 -8.25
CA ALA A 82 6.92 -27.42 -9.38
C ALA A 82 5.60 -28.03 -8.85
#